data_AF-A0A6V7JZ47-F1
#
_entry.id   AF-A0A6V7JZ47-F1
#
_cell.length_a   1.000
_cell.length_b   1.000
_cell.length_c   1.000
_cell.angle_alpha   90.00
_cell.angle_beta   90.00
_cell.angle_gamma   90.00
#
_symmetry.space_group_name_H-M   'P 1'
#
loop_
_entity.id
_entity.type
_entity.pdbx_description
1 polymer ?
#
loop_
_entity_poly.entity_id
_entity_poly.type
_entity_poly.pdbx_seq_one_letter_code
_entity_poly.pdbx_strand_id
1 'polypeptide(L)' 'MDGFRVMKLNEVIRNVDIVITATGNKNVVTREHMDKMKNGCVVCNMGHSNTEIDI' A
#
# COMPACT_ATOMS: atom_id res chain seq x y z
N MET A 1 17.22 -6.47 5.04
CA MET A 1 16.55 -6.01 3.78
C MET A 1 17.15 -6.83 2.64
N ASP A 2 17.18 -8.15 2.82
CA ASP A 2 18.08 -9.03 2.09
C ASP A 2 17.29 -9.73 0.99
N GLY A 3 17.39 -9.18 -0.23
CA GLY A 3 16.69 -9.69 -1.42
C GLY A 3 15.37 -8.98 -1.76
N PHE A 4 14.94 -8.01 -0.94
CA PHE A 4 13.75 -7.21 -1.23
C PHE A 4 14.13 -5.83 -1.77
N ARG A 5 13.45 -5.40 -2.84
CA ARG A 5 13.59 -4.04 -3.36
C ARG A 5 12.87 -3.06 -2.44
N VAL A 6 13.63 -2.10 -1.94
CA VAL A 6 13.11 -1.00 -1.14
C VAL A 6 12.76 0.12 -2.09
N MET A 7 11.47 0.43 -2.20
CA MET A 7 10.93 1.39 -3.16
C MET A 7 9.91 2.27 -2.44
N LYS A 8 9.67 3.48 -2.96
CA LYS A 8 8.53 4.28 -2.48
C LYS A 8 7.25 3.72 -3.08
N LEU A 9 6.16 3.71 -2.31
CA LEU A 9 4.86 3.24 -2.77
C LEU A 9 4.42 3.94 -4.08
N ASN A 10 4.63 5.25 -4.17
CA ASN A 10 4.32 6.07 -5.35
C ASN A 10 5.01 5.60 -6.65
N GLU A 11 6.16 4.93 -6.56
CA GLU A 11 6.92 4.47 -7.73
C GLU A 11 6.38 3.14 -8.27
N VAL A 12 5.71 2.35 -7.43
CA VAL A 12 5.30 0.97 -7.77
C VAL A 12 3.78 0.79 -7.82
N ILE A 13 2.99 1.75 -7.33
CA ILE A 13 1.54 1.63 -7.13
C ILE A 13 0.75 1.23 -8.39
N ARG A 14 1.23 1.61 -9.58
CA ARG A 14 0.61 1.31 -10.88
C ARG A 14 0.83 -0.13 -11.35
N ASN A 15 1.79 -0.84 -10.76
CA ASN A 15 2.30 -2.13 -11.26
C ASN A 15 2.15 -3.27 -10.26
N VAL A 16 1.72 -2.98 -9.03
CA VAL A 16 1.52 -3.99 -7.99
C VAL A 16 0.16 -4.66 -8.11
N ASP A 17 0.12 -5.97 -7.84
CA ASP A 17 -1.11 -6.75 -7.78
C ASP A 17 -1.66 -6.84 -6.34
N ILE A 18 -0.78 -6.74 -5.34
CA ILE A 18 -1.13 -6.86 -3.92
C ILE A 18 -0.37 -5.80 -3.12
N VAL A 19 -1.09 -5.08 -2.27
CA VAL A 19 -0.54 -4.10 -1.32
C VAL A 19 -0.93 -4.52 0.10
N ILE A 20 0.07 -4.65 0.98
CA ILE A 20 -0.14 -4.96 2.41
C ILE A 20 0.48 -3.85 3.25
N THR A 21 -0.34 -3.17 4.07
CA THR A 21 0.15 -2.21 5.08
C THR A 21 0.42 -2.93 6.40
N ALA A 22 1.58 -2.68 7.00
CA ALA A 22 2.00 -3.29 8.27
C ALA A 22 2.91 -2.31 9.04
N THR A 23 2.55 -1.03 9.06
CA THR A 23 3.43 0.07 9.48
C THR A 23 3.13 0.61 10.86
N GLY A 24 1.91 0.41 11.37
CA GLY A 24 1.40 1.07 12.57
C GLY A 24 1.13 2.56 12.41
N ASN A 25 1.23 3.11 11.19
CA ASN A 25 1.09 4.55 10.93
C ASN A 25 -0.16 4.85 10.10
N LYS A 26 -0.69 6.07 10.23
CA LYS A 26 -1.90 6.50 9.52
C LYS A 26 -1.58 6.95 8.10
N ASN A 27 -2.56 6.83 7.21
CA ASN A 27 -2.53 7.39 5.84
C ASN A 27 -1.35 6.89 5.00
N VAL A 28 -1.01 5.61 5.13
CA VAL A 28 0.08 4.98 4.36
C VAL A 28 -0.37 4.74 2.92
N VAL A 29 -1.59 4.24 2.77
CA VAL A 29 -2.29 4.15 1.48
C VAL A 29 -3.45 5.13 1.54
N THR A 30 -3.42 6.11 0.63
CA THR A 30 -4.42 7.18 0.55
C THR A 30 -5.32 6.98 -0.67
N ARG A 31 -6.43 7.73 -0.75
CA ARG A 31 -7.28 7.76 -1.95
C ARG A 31 -6.51 7.98 -3.26
N GLU A 32 -5.55 8.91 -3.26
CA GLU A 32 -4.72 9.19 -4.44
C GLU A 32 -3.89 7.98 -4.89
N HIS A 33 -3.43 7.16 -3.94
CA HIS A 33 -2.72 5.92 -4.27
C HIS A 33 -3.67 4.92 -4.92
N MET A 34 -4.87 4.75 -4.38
CA MET A 34 -5.90 3.85 -4.92
C MET A 34 -6.35 4.24 -6.33
N ASP A 35 -6.51 5.53 -6.62
CA ASP A 35 -6.89 6.00 -7.96
C ASP A 35 -5.80 5.70 -9.02
N LYS A 36 -4.55 5.46 -8.59
CA LYS A 36 -3.41 5.10 -9.46
C LYS A 36 -3.13 3.60 -9.48
N MET A 37 -3.86 2.78 -8.72
CA MET A 37 -3.60 1.35 -8.63
C MET A 37 -3.96 0.63 -9.93
N LYS A 38 -3.28 -0.50 -10.16
CA LYS A 38 -3.64 -1.44 -11.22
C LYS A 38 -5.09 -1.93 -11.00
N ASN A 39 -5.87 -2.02 -12.07
CA ASN A 39 -7.20 -2.61 -12.00
C ASN A 39 -7.11 -4.07 -11.49
N GLY A 40 -7.92 -4.40 -10.48
CA GLY A 40 -7.88 -5.71 -9.81
C GLY A 40 -6.78 -5.86 -8.74
N CYS A 41 -6.06 -4.78 -8.40
CA CYS A 41 -5.14 -4.78 -7.26
C CYS A 41 -5.88 -5.04 -5.95
N VAL A 42 -5.33 -5.92 -5.12
CA VAL A 42 -5.85 -6.24 -3.79
C VAL A 42 -5.10 -5.44 -2.74
N VAL A 43 -5.84 -4.70 -1.90
CA VAL A 43 -5.26 -3.91 -0.80
C VAL A 43 -5.71 -4.52 0.53
N CYS A 44 -4.77 -4.78 1.42
CA CYS A 44 -5.01 -5.35 2.73
C CYS A 44 -4.24 -4.59 3.82
N ASN A 45 -4.83 -4.50 5.00
CA ASN A 45 -4.16 -4.00 6.19
C ASN A 45 -3.89 -5.16 7.16
N MET A 46 -2.63 -5.32 7.54
CA MET A 46 -2.20 -6.27 8.59
C MET A 46 -1.73 -5.55 9.86
N GLY A 47 -1.89 -4.22 9.92
CA GLY A 47 -1.64 -3.42 11.11
C GLY A 47 -2.70 -3.57 12.20
N HIS A 48 -2.40 -3.06 13.40
CA HIS A 48 -3.32 -3.09 14.55
C HIS A 48 -4.50 -2.12 14.39
N SER A 49 -4.29 -1.00 13.69
CA SER A 49 -5.33 0.01 13.44
C SER A 49 -5.72 0.00 11.97
N ASN A 50 -7.01 0.16 11.68
CA ASN A 50 -7.54 0.35 10.32
C ASN A 50 -7.12 1.67 9.66
N THR A 51 -6.51 2.59 10.42
CA THR A 51 -6.14 3.93 9.94
C THR A 51 -4.95 3.97 8.98
N GLU A 52 -4.31 2.84 8.70
CA GLU A 52 -3.22 2.76 7.71
C GLU A 52 -3.72 2.97 6.28
N ILE A 53 -4.97 2.58 6.01
CA ILE A 53 -5.63 2.77 4.72
C ILE A 53 -6.73 3.82 4.90
N ASP A 54 -6.73 4.81 4.02
CA ASP A 54 -7.77 5.82 3.90
C ASP A 54 -9.02 5.21 3.25
N ILE A 55 -9.96 4.71 4.07
CA ILE A 55 -11.22 4.07 3.64
C ILE A 55 -12.32 5.12 3.47
#